data_AF-A0A6F9BEB9-F1
#
_entry.id   AF-A0A6F9BEB9-F1
#
_cell.length_a   1.000
_cell.length_b   1.000
_cell.length_c   1.000
_cell.angle_alpha   90.00
_cell.angle_beta   90.00
_cell.angle_gamma   90.00
#
_symmetry.space_group_name_H-M   'P 1'
#
loop_
_entity.id
_entity.type
_entity.pdbx_description
1 polymer ?
#
loop_
_entity_poly.entity_id
_entity_poly.type
_entity_poly.pdbx_seq_one_letter_code
_entity_poly.pdbx_strand_id
1 'polypeptide(L)' 'MKALDLDTGIPDSFPVYHYNGLKQSNHNERVEYVLGTALVLGFEDPMVRTDDTPVKRCLQTKWPYIELLWTTERSPSLN' A
#
# COMPACT_ATOMS: atom_id res chain seq x y z
N MET A 1 12.53 5.20 -24.35
CA MET A 1 12.55 6.27 -23.31
C MET A 1 12.78 5.54 -21.99
N LYS A 2 14.01 5.55 -21.47
CA LYS A 2 14.30 4.94 -20.16
C LYS A 2 13.87 5.95 -19.09
N ALA A 3 13.04 5.52 -18.15
CA ALA A 3 12.78 6.30 -16.96
C ALA A 3 14.13 6.59 -16.28
N LEU A 4 14.31 7.82 -15.81
CA LEU A 4 15.47 8.18 -14.99
C LEU A 4 15.34 7.37 -13.71
N ASP A 5 16.18 6.34 -13.55
CA ASP A 5 16.43 5.71 -12.26
C ASP A 5 16.95 6.80 -11.33
N LEU A 6 16.04 7.42 -10.56
CA LEU A 6 16.41 8.20 -9.40
C LEU A 6 17.01 7.17 -8.42
N ASP A 7 18.34 7.03 -8.45
CA ASP A 7 19.15 6.20 -7.55
C ASP A 7 19.03 6.71 -6.10
N THR A 8 17.82 6.60 -5.55
CA THR A 8 17.40 7.03 -4.23
C THR A 8 17.45 5.88 -3.23
N GLY A 9 17.80 4.68 -3.69
CA GLY A 9 17.69 3.45 -2.91
C GLY A 9 16.25 3.03 -2.59
N ILE A 10 15.24 3.67 -3.20
CA ILE A 10 13.85 3.31 -3.02
C ILE A 10 13.54 2.13 -3.94
N PRO A 11 13.05 0.99 -3.42
CA PRO A 11 12.72 -0.15 -4.26
C PRO A 11 11.44 0.13 -5.08
N ASP A 12 11.39 -0.42 -6.29
CA ASP A 12 10.19 -0.37 -7.15
C ASP A 12 8.95 -0.97 -6.47
N SER A 13 9.17 -1.94 -5.58
CA SER A 13 8.12 -2.53 -4.76
C SER A 13 8.64 -3.10 -3.45
N PHE A 14 7.76 -3.20 -2.46
CA PHE A 14 8.07 -3.81 -1.18
C PHE A 14 6.83 -4.46 -0.54
N PRO A 15 7.01 -5.51 0.29
CA PRO A 15 5.90 -6.11 1.02
C PRO A 15 5.41 -5.15 2.10
N VAL A 16 4.09 -5.08 2.27
CA VAL A 16 3.42 -4.37 3.36
C VAL A 16 2.67 -5.38 4.19
N TYR A 17 2.84 -5.34 5.51
CA TYR A 17 2.08 -6.17 6.43
C TYR A 17 1.16 -5.28 7.26
N HIS A 18 -0.15 -5.47 7.12
CA HIS A 18 -1.13 -4.79 7.94
C HIS A 18 -1.54 -5.68 9.11
N TYR A 19 -1.27 -5.21 10.33
CA TYR A 19 -1.73 -5.83 11.57
C TYR A 19 -3.18 -5.40 11.88
N ASN A 20 -4.11 -6.30 12.17
CA ASN A 20 -5.54 -5.97 12.39
C ASN A 20 -5.95 -5.88 13.89
N GLY A 21 -5.08 -5.33 14.75
CA GLY A 21 -5.32 -5.37 16.20
C GLY A 21 -6.44 -4.48 16.76
N LEU A 22 -7.01 -3.55 15.97
CA LEU A 22 -8.17 -2.80 16.42
C LEU A 22 -9.45 -3.63 16.26
N LYS A 23 -10.40 -3.46 17.18
CA LYS A 23 -11.67 -4.19 17.14
C LYS A 23 -12.43 -3.99 15.82
N GLN A 24 -12.34 -2.80 15.22
CA GLN A 24 -12.96 -2.49 13.93
C GLN A 24 -12.27 -3.11 12.71
N SER A 25 -11.01 -3.53 12.83
CA SER A 25 -10.25 -4.23 11.78
C SER A 25 -10.25 -5.75 11.96
N ASN A 26 -10.56 -6.23 13.17
CA ASN A 26 -10.61 -7.64 13.54
C ASN A 26 -11.97 -8.31 13.28
N HIS A 27 -12.31 -8.52 12.01
CA HIS A 27 -13.62 -9.06 11.59
C HIS A 27 -13.84 -10.53 11.96
N ASN A 28 -12.76 -11.30 12.05
CA ASN A 28 -12.80 -12.74 12.35
C ASN A 28 -12.52 -13.05 13.82
N GLU A 29 -12.52 -12.02 14.68
CA GLU A 29 -12.15 -12.10 16.10
C GLU A 29 -10.75 -12.73 16.33
N ARG A 30 -9.90 -12.71 15.31
CA ARG A 30 -8.52 -13.19 15.32
C ARG A 30 -7.55 -12.13 14.81
N VAL A 31 -6.52 -11.90 15.62
CA VAL A 31 -5.40 -11.05 15.26
C VAL A 31 -4.55 -11.72 14.19
N GLU A 32 -4.33 -11.03 13.09
CA GLU A 32 -3.70 -11.49 11.86
C GLU A 32 -2.87 -10.37 11.22
N TYR A 33 -1.88 -10.79 10.43
CA TYR A 33 -1.19 -9.94 9.49
C TYR A 33 -1.72 -10.21 8.09
N VAL A 34 -2.15 -9.15 7.41
CA VAL A 34 -2.53 -9.20 6.00
C VAL A 34 -1.34 -8.72 5.16
N LEU A 35 -0.93 -9.54 4.19
CA LEU A 35 0.11 -9.17 3.24
C LEU A 35 -0.47 -8.29 2.13
N GLY A 36 0.30 -7.29 1.73
CA GLY A 36 0.10 -6.53 0.51
C GLY A 36 1.42 -6.24 -0.17
N THR A 37 1.34 -5.74 -1.40
CA THR A 37 2.48 -5.25 -2.17
C THR A 37 2.31 -3.76 -2.39
N ALA A 38 3.30 -2.98 -1.96
CA ALA A 38 3.44 -1.59 -2.35
C ALA A 38 4.23 -1.51 -3.66
N LEU A 39 3.68 -0.81 -4.65
CA LEU A 39 4.38 -0.46 -5.89
C LEU A 39 4.68 1.05 -5.87
N VAL A 40 5.94 1.43 -6.00
CA VAL A 40 6.35 2.84 -6.08
C VAL A 40 6.43 3.24 -7.54
N LEU A 41 5.46 4.00 -7.99
CA LEU A 41 5.39 4.53 -9.35
C LEU A 41 6.20 5.84 -9.39
N GLY A 42 7.07 6.04 -10.37
CA GLY A 42 7.87 7.28 -10.43
C GLY A 42 7.06 8.56 -10.72
N PHE A 43 5.75 8.43 -10.98
CA PHE A 43 4.87 9.48 -11.47
C PHE A 43 3.39 9.12 -11.21
N GLU A 44 2.49 10.10 -11.36
CA GLU A 44 1.04 9.87 -11.31
C GLU A 44 0.58 9.17 -12.60
N ASP A 45 0.18 7.89 -12.51
CA ASP A 45 -0.44 7.17 -13.62
C ASP A 45 -1.97 7.13 -13.44
N PRO A 46 -2.75 7.84 -14.27
CA PRO A 46 -4.21 7.82 -14.21
C PRO A 46 -4.83 6.43 -14.38
N MET A 47 -4.14 5.51 -15.08
CA MET A 47 -4.64 4.16 -15.35
C MET A 47 -4.43 3.20 -14.17
N VAL A 48 -3.58 3.56 -13.19
CA VAL A 48 -3.22 2.70 -12.04
C VAL A 48 -3.98 3.11 -10.75
N ARG A 49 -4.96 4.02 -10.83
CA ARG A 49 -5.73 4.43 -9.64
C ARG A 49 -6.56 3.28 -9.09
N THR A 50 -6.10 2.67 -8.00
CA THR A 50 -6.95 1.87 -7.10
C THR A 50 -7.60 2.75 -6.02
N ASP A 51 -8.44 2.11 -5.20
CA ASP A 51 -9.15 2.70 -4.07
C ASP A 51 -8.28 3.60 -3.18
N ASP A 52 -8.82 4.77 -2.87
CA ASP A 52 -8.23 5.76 -1.97
C ASP A 52 -8.46 5.38 -0.51
N THR A 53 -7.72 4.35 -0.06
CA THR A 53 -7.83 3.83 1.30
C THR A 53 -7.05 4.69 2.30
N PRO A 54 -7.48 4.76 3.58
CA PRO A 54 -6.73 5.45 4.63
C PRO A 54 -5.27 5.00 4.77
N VAL A 55 -5.00 3.71 4.56
CA VAL A 55 -3.62 3.15 4.58
C VAL A 55 -2.79 3.67 3.41
N LYS A 56 -3.38 3.74 2.20
CA LYS A 56 -2.72 4.31 1.02
C LYS A 56 -2.33 5.77 1.24
N ARG A 57 -3.27 6.60 1.75
CA ARG A 57 -3.00 8.01 2.07
C ARG A 57 -1.87 8.17 3.07
N CYS A 58 -1.80 7.31 4.08
CA CYS A 58 -0.71 7.33 5.05
C CYS A 58 0.65 7.08 4.39
N LEU A 59 0.77 6.04 3.55
CA LEU A 59 2.01 5.75 2.84
C LEU A 59 2.39 6.82 1.81
N GLN A 60 1.40 7.48 1.19
CA GLN A 60 1.60 8.58 0.26
C GLN A 60 2.34 9.79 0.87
N THR A 61 2.33 9.93 2.20
CA THR A 61 3.12 10.97 2.88
C THR A 61 4.64 10.79 2.68
N LYS A 62 5.09 9.56 2.37
CA LYS A 62 6.49 9.23 2.08
C LYS A 62 6.71 8.85 0.62
N TRP A 63 5.75 8.17 -0.01
CA TRP A 63 5.81 7.73 -1.40
C TRP A 63 4.61 8.29 -2.18
N PRO A 64 4.70 9.51 -2.73
CA PRO A 64 3.55 10.23 -3.30
C PRO A 64 2.77 9.45 -4.35
N TYR A 65 3.49 8.63 -5.11
CA TYR A 65 2.99 7.85 -6.22
C TYR A 65 3.11 6.36 -5.88
N ILE A 66 2.32 5.91 -4.89
CA ILE A 66 2.32 4.52 -4.43
C ILE A 66 0.99 3.84 -4.72
N GLU A 67 1.07 2.57 -5.09
CA GLU A 67 -0.06 1.68 -5.30
C GLU A 67 -0.02 0.51 -4.31
N LEU A 68 -1.18 0.08 -3.81
CA LEU A 68 -1.31 -0.99 -2.82
C LEU A 68 -2.20 -2.10 -3.32
N LEU A 69 -1.62 -3.29 -3.43
CA LEU A 69 -2.31 -4.51 -3.80
C LEU A 69 -2.33 -5.47 -2.61
N TRP A 70 -3.49 -5.63 -1.98
CA TRP A 70 -3.67 -6.56 -0.86
C TRP A 70 -3.93 -7.98 -1.36
N THR A 71 -3.48 -8.99 -0.62
CA THR A 71 -3.80 -10.40 -0.93
C THR A 71 -5.22 -10.81 -0.52
N THR A 72 -5.99 -9.87 0.04
CA THR A 72 -7.37 -10.05 0.50
C THR A 72 -8.33 -9.22 -0.34
N GLU A 73 -9.58 -9.67 -0.49
CA GLU A 73 -10.62 -8.94 -1.23
C GLU A 73 -10.96 -7.59 -0.61
N ARG A 74 -10.73 -7.45 0.69
CA ARG A 74 -11.00 -6.24 1.45
C ARG A 74 -9.69 -5.52 1.77
N SER A 75 -9.65 -4.24 1.43
CA SER A 75 -8.60 -3.34 1.89
C SER A 75 -8.66 -3.18 3.42
N PRO A 76 -7.53 -3.29 4.14
CA PRO A 76 -7.49 -3.05 5.58
C PRO A 76 -7.82 -1.60 5.94
N SER A 77 -8.35 -1.38 7.14
CA SER A 77 -8.53 -0.03 7.69
C SER A 77 -7.21 0.54 8.20
N LEU A 78 -7.16 1.84 8.51
CA LEU A 78 -6.07 2.38 9.31
C LEU A 78 -6.27 2.00 10.78
N ASN A 79 -5.18 1.61 11.45
CA ASN A 79 -5.15 1.46 12.91
C ASN A 79 -4.59 2.70 13.60
#